data_AF-A0A2D7NLM2-F1
#
_entry.id   AF-A0A2D7NLM2-F1
#
_cell.length_a   1.000
_cell.length_b   1.000
_cell.length_c   1.000
_cell.angle_alpha   90.00
_cell.angle_beta   90.00
_cell.angle_gamma   90.00
#
_symmetry.space_group_name_H-M   'P 1'
#
loop_
_entity.id
_entity.type
_entity.pdbx_description
1 polymer ?
#
loop_
_entity_poly.entity_id
_entity_poly.type
_entity_poly.pdbx_seq_one_letter_code
_entity_poly.pdbx_strand_id
1 'polypeptide(L)'
;MAADTPPQTLYIIDGYAQFFRAYHAIRTPMSSPVTNEPTHMTYGFVGMLLKLLREYGPGHLAVAMDVSSDRGTFRSQLYPEYKANRDAPPSDLKPQVERCLELMGSMNIPIYGAEGFEADDVIATIVSRVRREHPEVEIKIVSKDKDLQQLLDEKTALVDVHKDTVNDVAALDATAGIRPDQVVDMLTLMGDTADNVPGVVGIGPKTAGQLIAEYDSIEGIYDQIDAQAELPKSKQPIKGKRLENLIAAKETIPLGRELITLRHDCDVDFDLAATEVVVPEMDVDALVEAMRVLGFNRLRDEMATLLGGESTAAPAASAASTSPAAEPTALGGLFASVEATDPAQPVAGDYTILRTEAELAELITQIRAAGTIAVDTETDGLCAPVVGLAGISIATEPGAGVYIPTRSPDQANHLDEATVLGALRPVLADPSIKKIGHNLKFDLNVLRGHDAPVAGIHGDTMIESYVIDA
;
A
#
# COMPACT_ATOMS: atom_id res chain seq x y z
N MET A 1 9.09 2.52 -32.97
CA MET A 1 9.41 1.68 -31.79
C MET A 1 9.72 2.63 -30.66
N ALA A 2 8.68 3.06 -29.93
CA ALA A 2 8.88 3.70 -28.64
C ALA A 2 9.06 2.55 -27.65
N ALA A 3 10.20 2.52 -26.97
CA ALA A 3 10.39 1.61 -25.86
C ALA A 3 9.35 1.95 -24.79
N ASP A 4 8.69 0.92 -24.29
CA ASP A 4 7.79 0.95 -23.15
C ASP A 4 8.52 1.63 -21.99
N THR A 5 8.15 2.87 -21.67
CA THR A 5 8.82 3.63 -20.59
C THR A 5 8.17 3.18 -19.29
N PRO A 6 8.91 2.60 -18.33
CA PRO A 6 8.34 2.15 -17.08
C PRO A 6 7.62 3.31 -16.37
N PRO A 7 6.61 2.99 -15.53
CA PRO A 7 5.88 4.02 -14.79
C PRO A 7 6.87 4.89 -14.02
N GLN A 8 6.85 6.21 -14.28
CA GLN A 8 7.74 7.18 -13.64
C GLN A 8 7.29 7.50 -12.21
N THR A 9 7.04 6.48 -11.38
CA THR A 9 6.59 6.65 -10.01
C THR A 9 7.58 6.05 -9.03
N LEU A 10 8.10 6.89 -8.14
CA LEU A 10 8.95 6.53 -7.02
C LEU A 10 8.10 6.39 -5.76
N TYR A 11 8.12 5.19 -5.18
CA TYR A 11 7.60 4.94 -3.85
C TYR A 11 8.73 5.01 -2.83
N ILE A 12 8.52 5.77 -1.75
CA ILE A 12 9.47 5.86 -0.64
C ILE A 12 8.76 5.37 0.61
N ILE A 13 9.23 4.27 1.19
CA ILE A 13 8.67 3.71 2.42
C ILE A 13 9.37 4.33 3.63
N ASP A 14 8.57 4.88 4.54
CA ASP A 14 9.00 5.23 5.89
C ASP A 14 9.13 3.95 6.73
N GLY A 15 10.36 3.44 6.83
CA GLY A 15 10.63 2.08 7.27
C GLY A 15 10.19 1.81 8.71
N TYR A 16 10.70 2.59 9.68
CA TYR A 16 10.35 2.37 11.09
C TYR A 16 8.86 2.62 11.36
N ALA A 17 8.23 3.61 10.72
CA ALA A 17 6.78 3.79 10.87
C ALA A 17 6.00 2.56 10.38
N GLN A 18 6.36 1.98 9.24
CA GLN A 18 5.71 0.75 8.76
C GLN A 18 6.05 -0.48 9.60
N PHE A 19 7.26 -0.59 10.16
CA PHE A 19 7.63 -1.66 11.08
C PHE A 19 6.79 -1.62 12.37
N PHE A 20 6.70 -0.47 13.04
CA PHE A 20 5.88 -0.33 14.24
C PHE A 20 4.40 -0.56 13.95
N ARG A 21 3.93 -0.11 12.79
CA ARG A 21 2.56 -0.36 12.35
C ARG A 21 2.28 -1.85 12.16
N ALA A 22 3.16 -2.57 11.48
CA ALA A 22 3.05 -4.02 11.30
C ALA A 22 3.13 -4.77 12.64
N TYR A 23 4.05 -4.36 13.52
CA TYR A 23 4.21 -4.91 14.87
C TYR A 23 2.92 -4.80 15.70
N HIS A 24 2.26 -3.63 15.71
CA HIS A 24 1.05 -3.44 16.49
C HIS A 24 -0.24 -3.95 15.82
N ALA A 25 -0.22 -4.18 14.50
CA ALA A 25 -1.36 -4.73 13.78
C ALA A 25 -1.59 -6.22 14.11
N ILE A 26 -0.53 -7.01 14.24
CA ILE A 26 -0.60 -8.45 14.52
C ILE A 26 -0.24 -8.68 15.98
N ARG A 27 -1.26 -8.75 16.83
CA ARG A 27 -1.08 -8.95 18.29
C ARG A 27 -0.87 -10.40 18.69
N THR A 28 -1.19 -11.35 17.81
CA THR A 28 -0.96 -12.77 18.06
C THR A 28 0.53 -13.05 17.90
N PRO A 29 1.19 -13.60 18.93
CA PRO A 29 2.60 -13.98 18.81
C PRO A 29 2.78 -15.01 17.69
N MET A 30 3.70 -14.73 16.79
CA MET A 30 4.11 -15.63 15.71
C MET A 30 5.60 -15.89 15.84
N SER A 31 6.02 -17.13 15.61
CA SER A 31 7.42 -17.49 15.51
C SER A 31 7.69 -18.37 14.31
N SER A 32 8.92 -18.31 13.81
CA SER A 32 9.40 -19.20 12.77
C SER A 32 9.34 -20.65 13.26
N PRO A 33 8.81 -21.60 12.47
CA PRO A 33 8.85 -23.02 12.81
C PRO A 33 10.26 -23.63 12.73
N VAL A 34 11.23 -22.93 12.15
CA VAL A 34 12.61 -23.40 11.94
C VAL A 34 13.58 -22.78 12.93
N THR A 35 13.57 -21.45 13.06
CA THR A 35 14.52 -20.71 13.90
C THR A 35 13.93 -20.30 15.24
N ASN A 36 12.60 -20.42 15.41
CA ASN A 36 11.86 -19.94 16.58
C ASN A 36 11.99 -18.43 16.84
N GLU A 37 12.50 -17.66 15.87
CA GLU A 37 12.54 -16.20 15.96
C GLU A 37 11.11 -15.61 15.88
N PRO A 38 10.84 -14.46 16.52
CA PRO A 38 9.57 -13.76 16.38
C PRO A 38 9.36 -13.31 14.92
N THR A 39 8.13 -13.42 14.39
CA THR A 39 7.88 -13.16 12.95
C THR A 39 6.66 -12.30 12.63
N HIS A 40 5.88 -11.88 13.61
CA HIS A 40 4.61 -11.19 13.39
C HIS A 40 4.77 -9.83 12.67
N MET A 41 5.75 -9.01 13.06
CA MET A 41 6.06 -7.76 12.37
C MET A 41 6.59 -8.02 10.96
N THR A 42 7.53 -8.95 10.81
CA THR A 42 8.11 -9.31 9.51
C THR A 42 7.01 -9.77 8.54
N TYR A 43 6.08 -10.60 9.00
CA TYR A 43 4.94 -11.05 8.21
C TYR A 43 4.07 -9.88 7.73
N GLY A 44 3.73 -8.96 8.64
CA GLY A 44 2.91 -7.79 8.31
C GLY A 44 3.60 -6.84 7.33
N PHE A 45 4.90 -6.58 7.53
CA PHE A 45 5.68 -5.70 6.65
C PHE A 45 5.86 -6.30 5.26
N VAL A 46 6.25 -7.57 5.16
CA VAL A 46 6.39 -8.26 3.87
C VAL A 46 5.05 -8.32 3.13
N GLY A 47 3.94 -8.57 3.84
CA GLY A 47 2.61 -8.53 3.24
C GLY A 47 2.26 -7.16 2.64
N MET A 48 2.60 -6.07 3.34
CA MET A 48 2.44 -4.70 2.81
C MET A 48 3.32 -4.47 1.58
N LEU A 49 4.57 -4.93 1.61
CA LEU A 49 5.51 -4.80 0.50
C LEU A 49 5.04 -5.55 -0.75
N LEU A 50 4.56 -6.79 -0.59
CA LEU A 50 4.01 -7.57 -1.69
C LEU A 50 2.72 -6.97 -2.23
N LYS A 51 1.86 -6.43 -1.35
CA LYS A 51 0.69 -5.66 -1.78
C LYS A 51 1.10 -4.45 -2.63
N LEU A 52 2.11 -3.69 -2.17
CA LEU A 52 2.62 -2.52 -2.89
C LEU A 52 3.11 -2.91 -4.30
N LEU A 53 3.95 -3.94 -4.40
CA LEU A 53 4.47 -4.43 -5.68
C LEU A 53 3.35 -4.89 -6.61
N ARG A 54 2.38 -5.65 -6.09
CA ARG A 54 1.28 -6.23 -6.88
C ARG A 54 0.25 -5.21 -7.34
N GLU A 55 -0.21 -4.35 -6.45
CA GLU A 55 -1.40 -3.52 -6.69
C GLU A 55 -1.05 -2.12 -7.17
N TYR A 56 0.12 -1.61 -6.78
CA TYR A 56 0.55 -0.26 -7.13
C TYR A 56 1.60 -0.26 -8.25
N GLY A 57 2.31 -1.37 -8.48
CA GLY A 57 3.27 -1.51 -9.58
C GLY A 57 4.31 -0.39 -9.63
N PRO A 58 5.08 -0.14 -8.54
CA PRO A 58 6.07 0.92 -8.50
C PRO A 58 7.12 0.72 -9.60
N GLY A 59 7.43 1.76 -10.38
CA GLY A 59 8.60 1.74 -11.27
C GLY A 59 9.90 1.90 -10.48
N HIS A 60 9.84 2.66 -9.38
CA HIS A 60 10.94 2.84 -8.45
C HIS A 60 10.47 2.64 -7.00
N LEU A 61 11.30 2.00 -6.18
CA LEU A 61 11.02 1.75 -4.76
C LEU A 61 12.27 1.92 -3.90
N ALA A 62 12.14 2.68 -2.83
CA ALA A 62 13.18 2.88 -1.83
C ALA A 62 12.61 2.83 -0.41
N VAL A 63 13.45 2.53 0.57
CA VAL A 63 13.10 2.61 1.99
C VAL A 63 13.99 3.61 2.70
N ALA A 64 13.40 4.54 3.45
CA ALA A 64 14.12 5.43 4.35
C ALA A 64 14.10 4.86 5.77
N MET A 65 15.24 4.90 6.46
CA MET A 65 15.45 4.29 7.77
C MET A 65 16.19 5.24 8.70
N ASP A 66 15.77 5.26 9.97
CA ASP A 66 16.59 5.83 11.04
C ASP A 66 17.83 4.97 11.25
N VAL A 67 19.01 5.57 11.07
CA VAL A 67 20.30 4.91 11.35
C VAL A 67 20.93 5.39 12.66
N SER A 68 20.38 6.47 13.23
CA SER A 68 20.77 7.02 14.52
C SER A 68 19.76 6.62 15.58
N SER A 69 20.21 6.45 16.83
CA SER A 69 19.26 6.37 17.95
C SER A 69 18.48 7.69 18.11
N ASP A 70 17.32 7.67 18.78
CA ASP A 70 16.55 8.89 19.13
C ASP A 70 17.41 9.98 19.84
N ARG A 71 18.53 9.60 20.46
CA ARG A 71 19.49 10.50 21.13
C ARG A 71 20.68 10.93 20.26
N GLY A 72 20.74 10.42 19.04
CA GLY A 72 21.80 10.70 18.06
C GLY A 72 21.41 11.75 17.03
N THR A 73 20.16 12.20 17.00
CA THR A 73 19.66 13.14 15.98
C THR A 73 19.96 14.59 16.35
N PHE A 74 20.03 15.48 15.36
CA PHE A 74 20.20 16.92 15.61
C PHE A 74 19.07 17.51 16.48
N ARG A 75 17.84 16.98 16.36
CA ARG A 75 16.69 17.39 17.19
C ARG A 75 16.93 17.12 18.67
N SER A 76 17.49 15.96 19.01
CA SER A 76 17.82 15.62 20.39
C SER A 76 18.96 16.46 20.98
N GLN A 77 19.87 16.95 20.14
CA GLN A 77 20.93 17.89 20.53
C GLN A 77 20.38 19.30 20.75
N LEU A 78 19.41 19.72 19.94
CA LEU A 78 18.74 21.01 20.04
C LEU A 78 17.79 21.07 21.25
N TYR A 79 17.04 19.99 21.50
CA TYR A 79 16.07 19.89 22.57
C TYR A 79 16.15 18.52 23.26
N PRO A 80 16.83 18.43 24.43
CA PRO A 80 17.05 17.16 25.13
C PRO A 80 15.78 16.40 25.51
N GLU A 81 14.64 17.09 25.64
CA GLU A 81 13.35 16.48 25.95
C GLU A 81 12.64 15.91 24.72
N TYR A 82 13.13 16.15 23.50
CA TYR A 82 12.59 15.58 22.26
C TYR A 82 12.62 14.04 22.30
N LYS A 83 11.48 13.41 22.03
CA LYS A 83 11.25 11.95 22.11
C LYS A 83 11.69 11.30 23.44
N ALA A 84 11.92 12.08 24.49
CA ALA A 84 12.47 11.58 25.76
C ALA A 84 11.50 10.70 26.56
N ASN A 85 10.21 10.80 26.27
CA ASN A 85 9.12 10.01 26.85
C ASN A 85 8.78 8.76 26.03
N ARG A 86 9.51 8.48 24.95
CA ARG A 86 9.29 7.29 24.12
C ARG A 86 9.74 6.05 24.87
N ASP A 87 8.89 5.04 24.92
CA ASP A 87 9.24 3.74 25.51
C ASP A 87 10.36 3.07 24.71
N ALA A 88 11.20 2.30 25.40
CA ALA A 88 12.21 1.49 24.73
C ALA A 88 11.53 0.49 23.77
N PRO A 89 12.12 0.26 22.59
CA PRO A 89 11.56 -0.69 21.65
C PRO A 89 11.46 -2.10 22.28
N PRO A 90 10.40 -2.87 21.94
CA PRO A 90 10.28 -4.25 22.39
C PRO A 90 11.51 -5.08 22.03
N SER A 91 11.92 -6.00 22.92
CA SER A 91 13.17 -6.76 22.73
C SER A 91 13.13 -7.71 21.53
N ASP A 92 11.94 -8.08 21.07
CA ASP A 92 11.67 -8.94 19.92
C ASP A 92 11.51 -8.16 18.60
N LEU A 93 11.56 -6.81 18.63
CA LEU A 93 11.49 -5.98 17.43
C LEU A 93 12.79 -6.07 16.60
N LYS A 94 13.95 -5.98 17.26
CA LYS A 94 15.25 -5.91 16.57
C LYS A 94 15.52 -7.10 15.64
N PRO A 95 15.35 -8.37 16.06
CA PRO A 95 15.53 -9.52 15.16
C PRO A 95 14.60 -9.48 13.93
N GLN A 96 13.38 -8.97 14.11
CA GLN A 96 12.41 -8.82 13.01
C GLN A 96 12.81 -7.72 12.03
N VAL A 97 13.38 -6.62 12.51
CA VAL A 97 13.94 -5.56 11.66
C VAL A 97 15.10 -6.09 10.85
N GLU A 98 16.05 -6.80 11.48
CA GLU A 98 17.18 -7.43 10.79
C GLU A 98 16.70 -8.37 9.68
N ARG A 99 15.68 -9.18 9.94
CA ARG A 99 15.06 -10.04 8.93
C ARG A 99 14.41 -9.26 7.78
N CYS A 100 13.73 -8.14 8.06
CA CYS A 100 13.18 -7.29 7.00
C CYS A 100 14.27 -6.69 6.11
N LEU A 101 15.40 -6.27 6.69
CA LEU A 101 16.54 -5.73 5.93
C LEU A 101 17.14 -6.78 5.00
N GLU A 102 17.30 -8.02 5.48
CA GLU A 102 17.76 -9.14 4.66
C GLU A 102 16.82 -9.41 3.48
N LEU A 103 15.51 -9.46 3.73
CA LEU A 103 14.49 -9.69 2.71
C LEU A 103 14.47 -8.56 1.67
N MET A 104 14.55 -7.30 2.09
CA MET A 104 14.65 -6.16 1.16
C MET A 104 15.92 -6.24 0.31
N GLY A 105 17.04 -6.69 0.89
CA GLY A 105 18.27 -6.98 0.16
C GLY A 105 18.08 -8.02 -0.93
N SER A 106 17.40 -9.13 -0.64
CA SER A 106 17.06 -10.15 -1.66
C SER A 106 16.11 -9.64 -2.75
N MET A 107 15.36 -8.56 -2.49
CA MET A 107 14.48 -7.90 -3.47
C MET A 107 15.17 -6.75 -4.21
N ASN A 108 16.47 -6.50 -3.96
CA ASN A 108 17.23 -5.35 -4.44
C ASN A 108 16.57 -3.99 -4.13
N ILE A 109 15.86 -3.88 -3.01
CA ILE A 109 15.26 -2.61 -2.59
C ILE A 109 16.31 -1.83 -1.80
N PRO A 110 16.78 -0.68 -2.30
CA PRO A 110 17.77 0.13 -1.59
C PRO A 110 17.19 0.76 -0.33
N ILE A 111 18.02 0.80 0.70
CA ILE A 111 17.72 1.39 2.00
C ILE A 111 18.62 2.61 2.19
N TYR A 112 18.01 3.76 2.47
CA TYR A 112 18.70 5.02 2.68
C TYR A 112 18.55 5.49 4.12
N GLY A 113 19.64 6.02 4.67
CA GLY A 113 19.69 6.60 6.01
C GLY A 113 20.84 7.60 6.10
N ALA A 114 20.73 8.56 7.01
CA ALA A 114 21.76 9.56 7.26
C ALA A 114 22.06 9.67 8.76
N GLU A 115 23.34 9.61 9.13
CA GLU A 115 23.77 9.78 10.52
C GLU A 115 23.42 11.19 11.02
N GLY A 116 22.86 11.28 12.23
CA GLY A 116 22.41 12.55 12.81
C GLY A 116 21.00 13.01 12.38
N PHE A 117 20.34 12.30 11.47
CA PHE A 117 19.03 12.66 10.93
C PHE A 117 18.01 11.53 11.08
N GLU A 118 16.73 11.87 10.97
CA GLU A 118 15.62 10.92 11.00
C GLU A 118 15.24 10.48 9.59
N ALA A 119 14.48 9.38 9.47
CA ALA A 119 13.98 8.89 8.19
C ALA A 119 13.20 9.98 7.43
N ASP A 120 12.47 10.85 8.12
CA ASP A 120 11.70 11.94 7.51
C ASP A 120 12.57 12.97 6.81
N ASP A 121 13.74 13.28 7.37
CA ASP A 121 14.72 14.19 6.74
C ASP A 121 15.37 13.55 5.52
N VAL A 122 15.61 12.23 5.57
CA VAL A 122 16.10 11.46 4.42
C VAL A 122 15.06 11.47 3.31
N ILE A 123 13.78 11.27 3.62
CA ILE A 123 12.67 11.35 2.65
C ILE A 123 12.61 12.76 2.06
N ALA A 124 12.63 13.82 2.89
CA ALA A 124 12.60 15.21 2.43
C ALA A 124 13.78 15.54 1.50
N THR A 125 14.98 15.03 1.81
CA THR A 125 16.18 15.17 0.98
C THR A 125 16.02 14.46 -0.36
N ILE A 126 15.56 13.21 -0.38
CA ILE A 126 15.31 12.44 -1.60
C ILE A 126 14.25 13.13 -2.46
N VAL A 127 13.12 13.54 -1.87
CA VAL A 127 12.05 14.27 -2.57
C VAL A 127 12.60 15.52 -3.23
N SER A 128 13.38 16.32 -2.50
CA SER A 128 13.95 17.57 -3.02
C SER A 128 14.92 17.33 -4.17
N ARG A 129 15.74 16.28 -4.07
CA ARG A 129 16.68 15.89 -5.11
C ARG A 129 15.95 15.42 -6.38
N VAL A 130 14.96 14.55 -6.24
CA VAL A 130 14.15 14.07 -7.36
C VAL A 130 13.35 15.21 -7.99
N ARG A 131 12.77 16.13 -7.21
CA ARG A 131 12.07 17.31 -7.76
C ARG A 131 13.00 18.19 -8.61
N ARG A 132 14.27 18.33 -8.19
CA ARG A 132 15.27 19.13 -8.90
C ARG A 132 15.79 18.46 -10.17
N GLU A 133 16.05 17.16 -10.10
CA GLU A 133 16.76 16.40 -11.15
C GLU A 133 15.80 15.69 -12.12
N HIS A 134 14.61 15.31 -11.64
CA HIS A 134 13.58 14.52 -12.33
C HIS A 134 12.16 15.07 -12.04
N PRO A 135 11.86 16.32 -12.46
CA PRO A 135 10.57 16.98 -12.16
C PRO A 135 9.34 16.22 -12.70
N GLU A 136 9.51 15.34 -13.68
CA GLU A 136 8.48 14.51 -14.28
C GLU A 136 8.02 13.34 -13.39
N VAL A 137 8.91 12.80 -12.56
CA VAL A 137 8.64 11.63 -11.71
C VAL A 137 7.54 11.95 -10.72
N GLU A 138 6.60 11.05 -10.50
CA GLU A 138 5.65 11.13 -9.38
C GLU A 138 6.25 10.48 -8.14
N ILE A 139 6.04 11.06 -6.96
CA ILE A 139 6.49 10.49 -5.69
C ILE A 139 5.30 10.12 -4.83
N LYS A 140 5.33 8.90 -4.30
CA LYS A 140 4.35 8.38 -3.34
C LYS A 140 5.08 7.98 -2.06
N ILE A 141 4.85 8.72 -0.98
CA ILE A 141 5.47 8.46 0.31
C ILE A 141 4.55 7.53 1.11
N VAL A 142 5.03 6.33 1.43
CA VAL A 142 4.28 5.34 2.21
C VAL A 142 4.45 5.65 3.69
N SER A 143 3.72 6.65 4.17
CA SER A 143 3.68 7.05 5.58
C SER A 143 2.32 7.64 5.96
N LYS A 144 2.11 7.76 7.27
CA LYS A 144 1.01 8.52 7.89
C LYS A 144 1.51 9.71 8.68
N ASP A 145 2.83 9.91 8.72
CA ASP A 145 3.37 11.01 9.48
C ASP A 145 2.84 12.33 8.93
N LYS A 146 2.33 13.17 9.83
CA LYS A 146 1.80 14.47 9.47
C LYS A 146 2.92 15.44 9.12
N ASP A 147 4.13 15.21 9.63
CA ASP A 147 5.28 16.08 9.39
C ASP A 147 5.67 16.01 7.91
N LEU A 148 5.57 14.84 7.29
CA LEU A 148 5.80 14.63 5.85
C LEU A 148 4.78 15.34 4.94
N GLN A 149 3.66 15.84 5.48
CA GLN A 149 2.70 16.62 4.67
C GLN A 149 3.28 17.95 4.18
N GLN A 150 4.38 18.44 4.79
CA GLN A 150 5.10 19.61 4.29
C GLN A 150 5.80 19.38 2.94
N LEU A 151 5.89 18.12 2.49
CA LEU A 151 6.51 17.72 1.21
C LEU A 151 5.49 17.59 0.06
N LEU A 152 4.19 17.77 0.34
CA LEU A 152 3.14 17.59 -0.67
C LEU A 152 3.24 18.65 -1.77
N ASP A 153 3.04 18.22 -3.02
CA ASP A 153 2.93 19.09 -4.19
C ASP A 153 2.07 18.41 -5.28
N GLU A 154 2.05 18.95 -6.50
CA GLU A 154 1.27 18.40 -7.61
C GLU A 154 1.65 16.96 -8.01
N LYS A 155 2.86 16.50 -7.68
CA LYS A 155 3.42 15.19 -8.03
C LYS A 155 3.83 14.35 -6.82
N THR A 156 3.69 14.88 -5.61
CA THR A 156 4.12 14.24 -4.35
C THR A 156 2.91 14.07 -3.44
N ALA A 157 2.61 12.82 -3.08
CA ALA A 157 1.49 12.49 -2.21
C ALA A 157 1.88 11.45 -1.15
N LEU A 158 1.21 11.47 0.00
CA LEU A 158 1.30 10.41 1.00
C LEU A 158 0.30 9.30 0.65
N VAL A 159 0.67 8.04 0.87
CA VAL A 159 -0.16 6.87 0.56
C VAL A 159 -0.24 5.92 1.75
N ASP A 160 -1.45 5.56 2.16
CA ASP A 160 -1.69 4.45 3.07
C ASP A 160 -2.06 3.20 2.28
N VAL A 161 -1.06 2.37 2.00
CA VAL A 161 -1.21 1.09 1.28
C VAL A 161 -2.18 0.12 1.94
N HIS A 162 -2.48 0.26 3.23
CA HIS A 162 -3.40 -0.67 3.89
C HIS A 162 -4.86 -0.26 3.75
N LYS A 163 -5.13 1.04 3.61
CA LYS A 163 -6.48 1.60 3.44
C LYS A 163 -6.78 2.00 2.01
N ASP A 164 -5.78 1.94 1.13
CA ASP A 164 -5.86 2.38 -0.25
C ASP A 164 -6.31 3.85 -0.35
N THR A 165 -5.76 4.68 0.53
CA THR A 165 -6.03 6.12 0.59
C THR A 165 -4.80 6.94 0.23
N VAL A 166 -5.02 8.00 -0.55
CA VAL A 166 -4.01 8.99 -0.92
C VAL A 166 -4.31 10.29 -0.18
N ASN A 167 -3.28 10.90 0.41
CA ASN A 167 -3.32 12.23 0.99
C ASN A 167 -2.42 13.15 0.15
N ASP A 168 -3.06 13.96 -0.70
CA ASP A 168 -2.44 14.94 -1.58
C ASP A 168 -2.75 16.38 -1.12
N VAL A 169 -2.36 17.37 -1.91
CA VAL A 169 -2.63 18.79 -1.61
C VAL A 169 -4.12 19.08 -1.45
N ALA A 170 -4.99 18.45 -2.25
CA ALA A 170 -6.43 18.66 -2.19
C ALA A 170 -7.03 18.03 -0.92
N ALA A 171 -6.55 16.86 -0.51
CA ALA A 171 -6.93 16.21 0.73
C ALA A 171 -6.46 17.02 1.97
N LEU A 172 -5.25 17.59 1.91
CA LEU A 172 -4.75 18.50 2.96
C LEU A 172 -5.64 19.73 3.11
N ASP A 173 -5.98 20.40 2.01
CA ASP A 173 -6.88 21.57 2.04
C ASP A 173 -8.28 21.19 2.56
N ALA A 174 -8.85 20.08 2.07
CA ALA A 174 -10.18 19.64 2.49
C ALA A 174 -10.27 19.28 3.99
N THR A 175 -9.18 18.74 4.57
CA THR A 175 -9.17 18.28 5.97
C THR A 175 -8.66 19.32 6.96
N ALA A 176 -7.63 20.07 6.60
CA ALA A 176 -6.94 21.02 7.46
C ALA A 176 -7.15 22.49 7.04
N GLY A 177 -7.57 22.76 5.81
CA GLY A 177 -7.79 24.11 5.27
C GLY A 177 -6.51 24.90 5.04
N ILE A 178 -5.39 24.20 4.80
CA ILE A 178 -4.07 24.81 4.65
C ILE A 178 -3.34 24.23 3.43
N ARG A 179 -2.30 24.95 3.00
CA ARG A 179 -1.37 24.52 1.94
C ARG A 179 -0.15 23.77 2.52
N PRO A 180 0.61 23.02 1.70
CA PRO A 180 1.81 22.33 2.15
C PRO A 180 2.87 23.25 2.80
N ASP A 181 3.06 24.46 2.26
CA ASP A 181 3.98 25.47 2.80
C ASP A 181 3.59 26.00 4.19
N GLN A 182 2.35 25.72 4.62
CA GLN A 182 1.78 26.14 5.90
C GLN A 182 1.77 25.03 6.96
N VAL A 183 2.13 23.79 6.59
CA VAL A 183 2.10 22.63 7.49
C VAL A 183 3.02 22.83 8.69
N VAL A 184 4.25 23.30 8.46
CA VAL A 184 5.22 23.57 9.53
C VAL A 184 4.65 24.54 10.57
N ASP A 185 4.01 25.61 10.12
CA ASP A 185 3.41 26.61 11.00
C ASP A 185 2.21 26.06 11.79
N MET A 186 1.33 25.30 11.14
CA MET A 186 0.20 24.66 11.80
C MET A 186 0.68 23.68 12.89
N LEU A 187 1.65 22.84 12.57
CA LEU A 187 2.21 21.86 13.50
C LEU A 187 2.94 22.54 14.66
N THR A 188 3.67 23.64 14.39
CA THR A 188 4.36 24.42 15.43
C THR A 188 3.39 25.01 16.45
N LEU A 189 2.23 25.51 15.99
CA LEU A 189 1.20 26.02 16.88
C LEU A 189 0.58 24.91 17.74
N MET A 190 0.42 23.71 17.18
CA MET A 190 -0.19 22.58 17.85
C MET A 190 0.76 21.86 18.82
N GLY A 191 2.05 21.83 18.48
CA GLY A 191 3.03 20.96 19.09
C GLY A 191 2.81 19.48 18.74
N ASP A 192 3.63 18.63 19.35
CA ASP A 192 3.49 17.18 19.27
C ASP A 192 3.75 16.53 20.62
N THR A 193 2.72 15.92 21.20
CA THR A 193 2.85 15.21 22.47
C THR A 193 3.60 13.88 22.34
N ALA A 194 3.56 13.22 21.18
CA ALA A 194 4.26 11.96 20.94
C ALA A 194 5.77 12.17 20.94
N ASP A 195 6.22 13.24 20.28
CA ASP A 195 7.65 13.61 20.17
C ASP A 195 8.10 14.64 21.22
N ASN A 196 7.18 15.00 22.12
CA ASN A 196 7.37 15.98 23.18
C ASN A 196 7.76 17.38 22.66
N VAL A 197 7.33 17.73 21.44
CA VAL A 197 7.51 19.06 20.85
C VAL A 197 6.53 20.05 21.49
N PRO A 198 7.00 21.17 22.07
CA PRO A 198 6.12 22.15 22.68
C PRO A 198 5.26 22.86 21.64
N GLY A 199 3.99 23.08 21.99
CA GLY A 199 3.03 23.86 21.20
C GLY A 199 2.36 24.94 22.03
N VAL A 200 1.43 25.68 21.41
CA VAL A 200 0.64 26.70 22.10
C VAL A 200 -0.50 26.02 22.86
N VAL A 201 -0.51 26.20 24.18
CA VAL A 201 -1.53 25.58 25.05
C VAL A 201 -2.95 25.90 24.55
N GLY A 202 -3.78 24.87 24.40
CA GLY A 202 -5.17 25.02 23.97
C GLY A 202 -5.37 25.31 22.47
N ILE A 203 -4.30 25.28 21.66
CA ILE A 203 -4.39 25.31 20.20
C ILE A 203 -4.21 23.89 19.67
N GLY A 204 -5.33 23.24 19.33
CA GLY A 204 -5.32 21.95 18.63
C GLY A 204 -5.40 22.11 17.11
N PRO A 205 -5.49 21.00 16.34
CA PRO A 205 -5.39 21.00 14.89
C PRO A 205 -6.37 21.98 14.22
N LYS A 206 -7.64 21.94 14.64
CA LYS A 206 -8.69 22.82 14.09
C LYS A 206 -8.39 24.30 14.31
N THR A 207 -7.91 24.68 15.50
CA THR A 207 -7.63 26.08 15.81
C THR A 207 -6.36 26.55 15.10
N ALA A 208 -5.33 25.69 15.02
CA ALA A 208 -4.11 25.98 14.29
C ALA A 208 -4.41 26.21 12.80
N GLY A 209 -5.12 25.28 12.16
CA GLY A 209 -5.52 25.41 10.74
C GLY A 209 -6.34 26.67 10.47
N GLN A 210 -7.29 27.03 11.35
CA GLN A 210 -8.05 28.28 11.23
C GLN A 210 -7.18 29.54 11.31
N LEU A 211 -6.24 29.58 12.26
CA LEU A 211 -5.36 30.74 12.42
C LEU A 211 -4.42 30.90 11.21
N ILE A 212 -3.86 29.79 10.73
CA ILE A 212 -2.95 29.80 9.59
C ILE A 212 -3.68 30.09 8.28
N ALA A 213 -4.89 29.58 8.09
CA ALA A 213 -5.72 29.94 6.95
C ALA A 213 -6.11 31.43 6.95
N GLU A 214 -6.35 32.02 8.12
CA GLU A 214 -6.75 33.43 8.25
C GLU A 214 -5.58 34.42 8.14
N TYR A 215 -4.44 34.08 8.73
CA TYR A 215 -3.28 34.98 8.86
C TYR A 215 -2.06 34.55 8.04
N ASP A 216 -2.20 33.52 7.22
CA ASP A 216 -1.21 32.91 6.31
C ASP A 216 0.00 32.24 6.97
N SER A 217 0.54 32.81 8.05
CA SER A 217 1.71 32.27 8.79
C SER A 217 1.67 32.62 10.28
N ILE A 218 2.58 32.02 11.05
CA ILE A 218 2.79 32.40 12.46
C ILE A 218 3.20 33.87 12.59
N GLU A 219 4.05 34.38 11.70
CA GLU A 219 4.41 35.80 11.64
C GLU A 219 3.17 36.66 11.46
N GLY A 220 2.28 36.29 10.53
CA GLY A 220 1.02 37.00 10.31
C GLY A 220 0.11 37.01 11.55
N ILE A 221 0.10 35.92 12.34
CA ILE A 221 -0.61 35.88 13.62
C ILE A 221 -0.03 36.90 14.60
N TYR A 222 1.30 36.97 14.74
CA TYR A 222 1.94 37.90 15.68
C TYR A 222 1.86 39.35 15.22
N ASP A 223 1.97 39.62 13.92
CA ASP A 223 1.71 40.94 13.34
C ASP A 223 0.27 41.40 13.64
N GLN A 224 -0.70 40.49 13.53
CA GLN A 224 -2.09 40.77 13.90
C GLN A 224 -2.25 41.02 15.41
N ILE A 225 -1.53 40.28 16.27
CA ILE A 225 -1.52 40.49 17.73
C ILE A 225 -0.99 41.89 18.07
N ASP A 226 0.10 42.30 17.42
CA ASP A 226 0.71 43.60 17.64
C ASP A 226 -0.20 44.73 17.11
N ALA A 227 -0.80 44.56 15.94
CA ALA A 227 -1.73 45.54 15.34
C ALA A 227 -3.03 45.72 16.14
N GLN A 228 -3.56 44.66 16.78
CA GLN A 228 -4.80 44.75 17.56
C GLN A 228 -4.61 45.26 18.99
N ALA A 229 -3.38 45.47 19.45
CA ALA A 229 -3.09 45.89 20.83
C ALA A 229 -3.75 47.23 21.18
N GLU A 230 -3.86 48.14 20.20
CA GLU A 230 -4.49 49.47 20.34
C GLU A 230 -6.02 49.43 20.19
N LEU A 231 -6.61 48.29 19.78
CA LEU A 231 -8.05 48.15 19.62
C LEU A 231 -8.74 47.91 20.98
N PRO A 232 -9.97 48.42 21.17
CA PRO A 232 -10.80 48.01 22.30
C PRO A 232 -10.95 46.48 22.33
N LYS A 233 -10.88 45.85 23.52
CA LYS A 233 -10.97 44.38 23.69
C LYS A 233 -12.16 43.74 22.97
N SER A 234 -13.27 44.45 22.81
CA SER A 234 -14.46 43.98 22.08
C SER A 234 -14.26 43.83 20.57
N LYS A 235 -13.27 44.53 19.99
CA LYS A 235 -12.98 44.58 18.54
C LYS A 235 -11.72 43.80 18.13
N GLN A 236 -10.93 43.30 19.07
CA GLN A 236 -9.73 42.50 18.77
C GLN A 236 -10.11 41.19 18.05
N PRO A 237 -9.59 40.83 16.88
CA PRO A 237 -9.92 39.55 16.25
C PRO A 237 -9.50 38.33 17.10
N ILE A 238 -8.29 38.35 17.69
CA ILE A 238 -7.78 37.28 18.55
C ILE A 238 -7.99 37.67 20.01
N LYS A 239 -8.84 36.94 20.75
CA LYS A 239 -9.30 37.31 22.10
C LYS A 239 -9.06 36.24 23.17
N GLY A 240 -9.14 36.69 24.42
CA GLY A 240 -9.24 35.82 25.61
C GLY A 240 -8.03 34.92 25.78
N LYS A 241 -8.28 33.69 26.27
CA LYS A 241 -7.21 32.73 26.60
C LYS A 241 -6.34 32.34 25.39
N ARG A 242 -6.87 32.41 24.17
CA ARG A 242 -6.10 32.17 22.94
C ARG A 242 -5.00 33.23 22.77
N LEU A 243 -5.34 34.51 22.94
CA LEU A 243 -4.37 35.61 22.87
C LEU A 243 -3.31 35.46 23.97
N GLU A 244 -3.74 35.20 25.20
CA GLU A 244 -2.85 35.01 26.35
C GLU A 244 -1.83 33.88 26.10
N ASN A 245 -2.30 32.73 25.59
CA ASN A 245 -1.45 31.58 25.30
C ASN A 245 -0.50 31.84 24.11
N LEU A 246 -0.95 32.52 23.05
CA LEU A 246 -0.09 32.90 21.92
C LEU A 246 1.03 33.85 22.36
N ILE A 247 0.72 34.83 23.22
CA ILE A 247 1.74 35.73 23.79
C ILE A 247 2.72 34.94 24.66
N ALA A 248 2.22 34.04 25.51
CA ALA A 248 3.06 33.23 26.40
C ALA A 248 3.99 32.26 25.64
N ALA A 249 3.57 31.78 24.47
CA ALA A 249 4.36 30.86 23.65
C ALA A 249 5.36 31.56 22.71
N LYS A 250 5.36 32.90 22.62
CA LYS A 250 6.16 33.66 21.63
C LYS A 250 7.65 33.28 21.65
N GLU A 251 8.22 33.00 22.82
CA GLU A 251 9.62 32.61 22.96
C GLU A 251 9.91 31.14 22.61
N THR A 252 8.92 30.25 22.70
CA THR A 252 9.08 28.82 22.41
C THR A 252 8.80 28.45 20.96
N ILE A 253 8.05 29.30 20.24
CA ILE A 253 7.68 29.09 18.83
C ILE A 253 8.89 28.84 17.91
N PRO A 254 10.01 29.60 17.98
CA PRO A 254 11.17 29.35 17.12
C PRO A 254 11.76 27.94 17.30
N LEU A 255 11.82 27.45 18.55
CA LEU A 255 12.29 26.10 18.86
C LEU A 255 11.35 25.03 18.29
N GLY A 256 10.04 25.18 18.50
CA GLY A 256 9.04 24.25 17.96
C GLY A 256 9.11 24.17 16.44
N ARG A 257 9.25 25.33 15.77
CA ARG A 257 9.40 25.40 14.32
C ARG A 257 10.65 24.67 13.84
N GLU A 258 11.79 24.88 14.50
CA GLU A 258 13.04 24.22 14.12
C GLU A 258 13.00 22.70 14.30
N LEU A 259 12.31 22.20 15.34
CA LEU A 259 12.09 20.77 15.57
C LEU A 259 11.19 20.13 14.52
N ILE A 260 10.16 20.85 14.03
CA ILE A 260 9.18 20.32 13.06
C ILE A 260 9.67 20.42 11.62
N THR A 261 10.53 21.39 11.32
CA THR A 261 11.02 21.62 9.95
C THR A 261 11.94 20.47 9.54
N LEU A 262 11.62 19.81 8.43
CA LEU A 262 12.45 18.74 7.87
C LEU A 262 13.72 19.33 7.24
N ARG A 263 14.80 18.55 7.28
CA ARG A 263 16.05 18.87 6.58
C ARG A 263 16.00 18.28 5.18
N HIS A 264 16.51 19.04 4.20
CA HIS A 264 16.45 18.71 2.76
C HIS A 264 17.83 18.46 2.16
N ASP A 265 18.86 18.40 3.01
CA ASP A 265 20.28 18.41 2.68
C ASP A 265 21.07 17.35 3.44
N CYS A 266 20.42 16.24 3.82
CA CYS A 266 21.09 15.11 4.44
C CYS A 266 22.17 14.50 3.51
N ASP A 267 23.25 14.01 4.09
CA ASP A 267 24.29 13.28 3.35
C ASP A 267 23.79 11.87 3.01
N VAL A 268 23.10 11.76 1.87
CA VAL A 268 22.49 10.53 1.36
C VAL A 268 22.96 10.30 -0.06
N ASP A 269 23.62 9.16 -0.30
CA ASP A 269 24.04 8.71 -1.63
C ASP A 269 22.86 8.10 -2.41
N PHE A 270 21.88 8.96 -2.73
CA PHE A 270 20.70 8.59 -3.48
C PHE A 270 20.96 8.58 -4.99
N ASP A 271 20.52 7.52 -5.66
CA ASP A 271 20.46 7.40 -7.12
C ASP A 271 19.10 6.80 -7.51
N LEU A 272 18.34 7.53 -8.33
CA LEU A 272 17.03 7.08 -8.78
C LEU A 272 17.12 5.77 -9.59
N ALA A 273 18.16 5.59 -10.40
CA ALA A 273 18.32 4.37 -11.18
C ALA A 273 18.50 3.13 -10.29
N ALA A 274 19.18 3.29 -9.14
CA ALA A 274 19.37 2.22 -8.17
C ALA A 274 18.07 1.79 -7.45
N THR A 275 16.98 2.55 -7.60
CA THR A 275 15.68 2.24 -7.01
C THR A 275 14.72 1.55 -7.99
N GLU A 276 15.14 1.30 -9.23
CA GLU A 276 14.28 0.66 -10.24
C GLU A 276 13.84 -0.74 -9.79
N VAL A 277 12.55 -1.01 -9.89
CA VAL A 277 11.99 -2.32 -9.51
C VAL A 277 12.09 -3.28 -10.69
N VAL A 278 13.14 -4.09 -10.71
CA VAL A 278 13.39 -5.08 -11.77
C VAL A 278 13.18 -6.49 -11.22
N VAL A 279 11.98 -7.03 -11.45
CA VAL A 279 11.58 -8.37 -10.96
C VAL A 279 12.59 -9.49 -11.30
N PRO A 280 13.14 -9.58 -12.53
CA PRO A 280 14.15 -10.60 -12.87
C PRO A 280 15.47 -10.53 -12.09
N GLU A 281 15.76 -9.40 -11.43
CA GLU A 281 17.01 -9.23 -10.66
C GLU A 281 16.86 -9.66 -9.20
N MET A 282 15.64 -9.95 -8.73
CA MET A 282 15.39 -10.43 -7.37
C MET A 282 15.90 -11.86 -7.17
N ASP A 283 16.45 -12.16 -5.98
CA ASP A 283 16.87 -13.51 -5.61
C ASP A 283 15.65 -14.33 -5.16
N VAL A 284 14.91 -14.83 -6.14
CA VAL A 284 13.66 -15.58 -5.96
C VAL A 284 13.86 -16.81 -5.06
N ASP A 285 14.96 -17.55 -5.26
CA ASP A 285 15.26 -18.75 -4.50
C ASP A 285 15.51 -18.41 -3.02
N ALA A 286 16.29 -17.36 -2.74
CA ALA A 286 16.51 -16.89 -1.37
C ALA A 286 15.20 -16.39 -0.72
N LEU A 287 14.35 -15.69 -1.46
CA LEU A 287 13.06 -15.21 -0.97
C LEU A 287 12.11 -16.35 -0.63
N VAL A 288 11.95 -17.34 -1.52
CA VAL A 288 11.12 -18.52 -1.28
C VAL A 288 11.61 -19.32 -0.08
N GLU A 289 12.93 -19.52 0.03
CA GLU A 289 13.52 -20.20 1.17
C GLU A 289 13.33 -19.42 2.47
N ALA A 290 13.49 -18.09 2.45
CA ALA A 290 13.24 -17.25 3.61
C ALA A 290 11.77 -17.34 4.05
N MET A 291 10.80 -17.27 3.13
CA MET A 291 9.39 -17.47 3.47
C MET A 291 9.11 -18.85 4.08
N ARG A 292 9.78 -19.90 3.58
CA ARG A 292 9.69 -21.26 4.15
C ARG A 292 10.23 -21.31 5.57
N VAL A 293 11.43 -20.75 5.80
CA VAL A 293 12.07 -20.69 7.13
C VAL A 293 11.19 -19.91 8.10
N LEU A 294 10.61 -18.79 7.67
CA LEU A 294 9.73 -17.95 8.49
C LEU A 294 8.34 -18.55 8.73
N GLY A 295 7.95 -19.59 7.97
CA GLY A 295 6.63 -20.22 8.06
C GLY A 295 5.52 -19.47 7.32
N PHE A 296 5.87 -18.59 6.38
CA PHE A 296 4.95 -17.71 5.67
C PHE A 296 4.39 -18.36 4.39
N ASN A 297 3.70 -19.49 4.53
CA ASN A 297 3.21 -20.27 3.38
C ASN A 297 2.38 -19.43 2.39
N ARG A 298 1.45 -18.60 2.88
CA ARG A 298 0.64 -17.71 2.03
C ARG A 298 1.50 -16.68 1.27
N LEU A 299 2.44 -16.01 1.96
CA LEU A 299 3.30 -15.02 1.31
C LEU A 299 4.28 -15.66 0.33
N ARG A 300 4.72 -16.90 0.60
CA ARG A 300 5.52 -17.69 -0.35
C ARG A 300 4.74 -17.94 -1.64
N ASP A 301 3.50 -18.38 -1.54
CA ASP A 301 2.67 -18.69 -2.71
C ASP A 301 2.34 -17.41 -3.50
N GLU A 302 2.08 -16.30 -2.80
CA GLU A 302 1.93 -14.97 -3.42
C GLU A 302 3.21 -14.50 -4.11
N MET A 303 4.37 -14.67 -3.47
CA MET A 303 5.67 -14.34 -4.05
C MET A 303 5.97 -15.18 -5.30
N ALA A 304 5.71 -16.49 -5.26
CA ALA A 304 5.89 -17.37 -6.41
C ALA A 304 5.02 -16.96 -7.60
N THR A 305 3.78 -16.53 -7.33
CA THR A 305 2.84 -16.02 -8.34
C THR A 305 3.33 -14.70 -8.94
N LEU A 306 3.84 -13.78 -8.12
CA LEU A 306 4.39 -12.49 -8.57
C LEU A 306 5.65 -12.64 -9.43
N LEU A 307 6.44 -13.69 -9.19
CA LEU A 307 7.74 -13.92 -9.82
C LEU A 307 7.69 -14.94 -10.99
N GLY A 308 6.51 -15.41 -11.39
CA GLY A 308 6.32 -16.26 -12.58
C GLY A 308 6.70 -17.74 -12.43
N GLY A 309 6.74 -18.27 -11.20
CA GLY A 309 7.00 -19.69 -10.95
C GLY A 309 5.71 -20.52 -10.85
N GLU A 310 5.59 -21.59 -11.64
CA GLU A 310 4.56 -22.61 -11.44
C GLU A 310 4.58 -23.09 -9.97
N SER A 311 3.41 -23.06 -9.32
CA SER A 311 3.22 -23.58 -7.97
C SER A 311 3.57 -25.07 -7.91
N THR A 312 4.78 -25.40 -7.42
CA THR A 312 5.15 -26.79 -7.14
C THR A 312 4.61 -27.20 -5.77
N ALA A 313 3.31 -27.44 -5.67
CA ALA A 313 2.71 -28.13 -4.53
C ALA A 313 2.42 -29.60 -4.88
N ALA A 314 3.34 -30.50 -4.52
CA ALA A 314 3.05 -31.92 -4.35
C ALA A 314 2.67 -32.20 -2.88
N PRO A 315 1.66 -33.04 -2.58
CA PRO A 315 1.10 -33.15 -1.24
C PRO A 315 1.90 -34.13 -0.38
N ALA A 316 2.35 -33.67 0.78
CA ALA A 316 2.81 -34.56 1.85
C ALA A 316 1.73 -34.66 2.94
N ALA A 317 1.16 -35.85 3.07
CA ALA A 317 0.15 -36.18 4.06
C ALA A 317 0.75 -36.49 5.45
N SER A 318 -0.05 -36.17 6.49
CA SER A 318 -0.05 -36.73 7.86
C SER A 318 1.10 -36.27 8.79
N ALA A 319 0.90 -35.82 10.04
CA ALA A 319 -0.09 -36.23 11.03
C ALA A 319 -0.28 -35.21 12.19
N ALA A 320 -1.50 -35.25 12.76
CA ALA A 320 -1.85 -35.11 14.18
C ALA A 320 -1.83 -33.74 14.89
N SER A 321 -3.06 -33.21 14.98
CA SER A 321 -3.71 -32.38 16.03
C SER A 321 -3.07 -32.28 17.42
N THR A 322 -3.12 -31.08 18.01
CA THR A 322 -4.05 -30.73 19.12
C THR A 322 -4.07 -29.20 19.37
N SER A 323 -5.25 -28.57 19.31
CA SER A 323 -5.52 -27.25 19.92
C SER A 323 -6.26 -27.40 21.25
N PRO A 324 -6.31 -26.34 22.07
CA PRO A 324 -7.63 -25.75 22.34
C PRO A 324 -7.68 -24.20 22.40
N ALA A 325 -8.75 -23.65 21.77
CA ALA A 325 -9.75 -22.66 22.22
C ALA A 325 -9.35 -21.43 23.07
N ALA A 326 -9.91 -20.20 22.98
CA ALA A 326 -11.00 -19.59 22.20
C ALA A 326 -10.94 -18.03 22.33
N GLU A 327 -11.33 -17.34 21.25
CA GLU A 327 -12.08 -16.05 21.04
C GLU A 327 -12.26 -14.92 22.11
N PRO A 328 -12.78 -13.71 21.73
CA PRO A 328 -12.72 -12.94 20.45
C PRO A 328 -12.38 -11.43 20.66
N THR A 329 -12.20 -10.64 19.58
CA THR A 329 -12.84 -9.31 19.37
C THR A 329 -12.38 -8.60 18.08
N ALA A 330 -13.37 -8.30 17.23
CA ALA A 330 -13.52 -7.27 16.19
C ALA A 330 -12.32 -6.42 15.71
N LEU A 331 -11.98 -6.57 14.42
CA LEU A 331 -12.00 -5.46 13.44
C LEU A 331 -12.01 -6.03 12.00
N GLY A 332 -13.00 -5.65 11.20
CA GLY A 332 -13.09 -6.00 9.79
C GLY A 332 -12.00 -5.34 8.94
N GLY A 333 -11.59 -6.07 7.89
CA GLY A 333 -10.53 -5.71 6.95
C GLY A 333 -9.26 -6.54 7.18
N LEU A 334 -8.99 -7.48 6.28
CA LEU A 334 -7.83 -8.38 6.24
C LEU A 334 -7.73 -9.54 7.26
N PHE A 335 -8.49 -9.53 8.37
CA PHE A 335 -8.35 -10.55 9.44
C PHE A 335 -9.67 -11.08 10.02
N ALA A 336 -10.75 -11.15 9.23
CA ALA A 336 -11.92 -11.92 9.65
C ALA A 336 -11.55 -13.42 9.66
N SER A 337 -11.45 -14.02 10.85
CA SER A 337 -11.36 -15.47 11.00
C SER A 337 -12.67 -16.06 10.52
N VAL A 338 -12.68 -16.57 9.29
CA VAL A 338 -13.73 -17.48 8.84
C VAL A 338 -13.61 -18.71 9.74
N GLU A 339 -14.66 -19.04 10.51
CA GLU A 339 -14.77 -20.39 11.05
C GLU A 339 -14.55 -21.34 9.87
N ALA A 340 -13.57 -22.23 10.01
CA ALA A 340 -13.22 -23.19 8.98
C ALA A 340 -14.43 -24.09 8.71
N THR A 341 -15.30 -23.66 7.82
CA THR A 341 -16.13 -24.56 7.05
C THR A 341 -15.17 -25.41 6.24
N ASP A 342 -15.32 -26.72 6.40
CA ASP A 342 -14.55 -27.76 5.73
C ASP A 342 -14.27 -27.31 4.29
N PRO A 343 -12.99 -27.24 3.82
CA PRO A 343 -12.71 -26.80 2.47
C PRO A 343 -13.58 -27.61 1.51
N ALA A 344 -14.36 -26.91 0.67
CA ALA A 344 -15.24 -27.53 -0.29
C ALA A 344 -14.43 -28.59 -1.04
N GLN A 345 -14.80 -29.86 -0.86
CA GLN A 345 -14.17 -30.98 -1.55
C GLN A 345 -14.27 -30.69 -3.05
N PRO A 346 -13.19 -30.86 -3.84
CA PRO A 346 -13.24 -30.65 -5.28
C PRO A 346 -14.38 -31.50 -5.85
N VAL A 347 -15.42 -30.84 -6.34
CA VAL A 347 -16.55 -31.51 -6.94
C VAL A 347 -16.07 -32.06 -8.28
N ALA A 348 -16.09 -33.37 -8.43
CA ALA A 348 -15.80 -34.01 -9.71
C ALA A 348 -16.73 -33.44 -10.79
N GLY A 349 -16.17 -33.08 -11.94
CA GLY A 349 -16.89 -32.47 -13.04
C GLY A 349 -16.26 -32.78 -14.39
N ASP A 350 -17.01 -32.52 -15.46
CA ASP A 350 -16.61 -32.75 -16.85
C ASP A 350 -15.96 -31.48 -17.42
N TYR A 351 -14.63 -31.45 -17.42
CA TYR A 351 -13.85 -30.31 -17.91
C TYR A 351 -13.13 -30.64 -19.22
N THR A 352 -13.25 -29.75 -20.21
CA THR A 352 -12.65 -29.94 -21.53
C THR A 352 -11.87 -28.71 -21.98
N ILE A 353 -10.92 -28.90 -22.90
CA ILE A 353 -10.14 -27.83 -23.50
C ILE A 353 -10.55 -27.71 -24.97
N LEU A 354 -10.99 -26.53 -25.39
CA LEU A 354 -11.35 -26.28 -26.79
C LEU A 354 -10.13 -25.82 -27.56
N ARG A 355 -9.90 -26.40 -28.74
CA ARG A 355 -8.71 -26.13 -29.57
C ARG A 355 -9.04 -25.75 -31.00
N THR A 356 -10.30 -25.88 -31.41
CA THR A 356 -10.72 -25.66 -32.80
C THR A 356 -11.85 -24.63 -32.91
N GLU A 357 -11.93 -23.94 -34.04
CA GLU A 357 -13.02 -22.99 -34.31
C GLU A 357 -14.41 -23.67 -34.31
N ALA A 358 -14.47 -24.95 -34.69
CA ALA A 358 -15.71 -25.71 -34.69
C ALA A 358 -16.25 -25.92 -33.26
N GLU A 359 -15.36 -26.31 -32.33
CA GLU A 359 -15.67 -26.43 -30.90
C GLU A 359 -16.08 -25.08 -30.30
N LEU A 360 -15.36 -24.01 -30.66
CA LEU A 360 -15.69 -22.65 -30.22
C LEU A 360 -17.08 -22.22 -30.72
N ALA A 361 -17.43 -22.50 -31.97
CA ALA A 361 -18.75 -22.19 -32.52
C ALA A 361 -19.88 -22.98 -31.83
N GLU A 362 -19.61 -24.23 -31.44
CA GLU A 362 -20.53 -25.05 -30.66
C GLU A 362 -20.75 -24.44 -29.27
N LEU A 363 -19.68 -24.04 -28.58
CA LEU A 363 -19.77 -23.34 -27.29
C LEU A 363 -20.61 -22.06 -27.39
N ILE A 364 -20.42 -21.23 -28.43
CA ILE A 364 -21.24 -20.02 -28.62
C ILE A 364 -22.73 -20.36 -28.70
N THR A 365 -23.07 -21.47 -29.36
CA THR A 365 -24.45 -21.95 -29.44
C THR A 365 -24.97 -22.38 -28.05
N GLN A 366 -24.15 -23.08 -27.28
CA GLN A 366 -24.48 -23.50 -25.91
C GLN A 366 -24.66 -22.30 -24.97
N ILE A 367 -23.79 -21.30 -25.02
CA ILE A 367 -23.89 -20.06 -24.23
C ILE A 367 -25.22 -19.36 -24.49
N ARG A 368 -25.61 -19.23 -25.77
CA ARG A 368 -26.88 -18.61 -26.15
C ARG A 368 -28.10 -19.40 -25.67
N ALA A 369 -28.02 -20.73 -25.71
CA ALA A 369 -29.10 -21.60 -25.25
C ALA A 369 -29.24 -21.58 -23.71
N ALA A 370 -28.13 -21.54 -22.98
CA ALA A 370 -28.11 -21.53 -21.52
C ALA A 370 -28.63 -20.20 -20.94
N GLY A 371 -28.28 -19.07 -21.57
CA GLY A 371 -28.68 -17.73 -21.13
C GLY A 371 -28.09 -17.29 -19.78
N THR A 372 -27.33 -18.16 -19.11
CA THR A 372 -26.54 -17.88 -17.91
C THR A 372 -25.24 -18.65 -18.01
N ILE A 373 -24.12 -18.01 -17.72
CA ILE A 373 -22.78 -18.61 -17.74
C ILE A 373 -21.98 -18.19 -16.51
N ALA A 374 -21.08 -19.07 -16.06
CA ALA A 374 -19.93 -18.67 -15.26
C ALA A 374 -18.76 -18.36 -16.18
N VAL A 375 -18.00 -17.30 -15.87
CA VAL A 375 -16.84 -16.86 -16.65
C VAL A 375 -15.68 -16.56 -15.71
N ASP A 376 -14.48 -16.92 -16.16
CA ASP A 376 -13.22 -16.68 -15.47
C ASP A 376 -12.09 -16.55 -16.51
N THR A 377 -11.06 -15.77 -16.19
CA THR A 377 -9.92 -15.50 -17.07
C THR A 377 -8.60 -15.89 -16.45
N GLU A 378 -7.76 -16.54 -17.25
CA GLU A 378 -6.38 -16.84 -16.90
C GLU A 378 -5.45 -15.87 -17.62
N THR A 379 -4.45 -15.35 -16.91
CA THR A 379 -3.57 -14.28 -17.40
C THR A 379 -2.12 -14.53 -17.04
N ASP A 380 -1.19 -13.84 -17.73
CA ASP A 380 0.25 -13.94 -17.47
C ASP A 380 0.75 -13.01 -16.34
N GLY A 381 -0.16 -12.39 -15.59
CA GLY A 381 0.16 -11.49 -14.49
C GLY A 381 -1.10 -11.06 -13.73
N LEU A 382 -0.94 -10.22 -12.70
CA LEU A 382 -2.06 -9.82 -11.82
C LEU A 382 -2.48 -8.35 -11.99
N CYS A 383 -1.85 -7.60 -12.91
CA CYS A 383 -2.05 -6.16 -13.11
C CYS A 383 -3.03 -5.85 -14.27
N ALA A 384 -4.31 -6.15 -14.10
CA ALA A 384 -5.33 -5.73 -15.08
C ALA A 384 -5.37 -4.19 -15.20
N PRO A 385 -5.43 -3.60 -16.41
CA PRO A 385 -5.76 -4.23 -17.69
C PRO A 385 -4.56 -4.60 -18.59
N VAL A 386 -3.31 -4.47 -18.11
CA VAL A 386 -2.08 -4.58 -18.94
C VAL A 386 -1.49 -6.00 -18.96
N VAL A 387 -2.26 -6.99 -18.50
CA VAL A 387 -1.86 -8.40 -18.52
C VAL A 387 -2.23 -9.05 -19.85
N GLY A 388 -1.44 -10.02 -20.29
CA GLY A 388 -1.77 -10.86 -21.43
C GLY A 388 -2.77 -11.95 -21.04
N LEU A 389 -3.79 -12.13 -21.88
CA LEU A 389 -4.77 -13.21 -21.75
C LEU A 389 -4.15 -14.58 -22.10
N ALA A 390 -4.11 -15.48 -21.12
CA ALA A 390 -3.67 -16.86 -21.30
C ALA A 390 -4.82 -17.77 -21.77
N GLY A 391 -6.03 -17.53 -21.27
CA GLY A 391 -7.24 -18.20 -21.71
C GLY A 391 -8.50 -17.76 -20.98
N ILE A 392 -9.63 -18.31 -21.41
CA ILE A 392 -10.95 -18.03 -20.82
C ILE A 392 -11.63 -19.35 -20.46
N SER A 393 -12.12 -19.42 -19.23
CA SER A 393 -12.94 -20.53 -18.73
C SER A 393 -14.42 -20.15 -18.77
N ILE A 394 -15.27 -21.04 -19.29
CA ILE A 394 -16.72 -20.86 -19.34
C ILE A 394 -17.43 -22.12 -18.86
N ALA A 395 -18.44 -21.96 -18.01
CA ALA A 395 -19.38 -23.02 -17.67
C ALA A 395 -20.81 -22.59 -17.99
N THR A 396 -21.55 -23.43 -18.72
CA THR A 396 -22.97 -23.21 -19.03
C THR A 396 -23.90 -23.98 -18.08
N GLU A 397 -23.37 -24.92 -17.31
CA GLU A 397 -24.11 -25.72 -16.33
C GLU A 397 -23.22 -26.17 -15.16
N PRO A 398 -23.78 -26.46 -13.98
CA PRO A 398 -23.01 -26.93 -12.83
C PRO A 398 -22.31 -28.27 -13.10
N GLY A 399 -21.04 -28.37 -12.71
CA GLY A 399 -20.27 -29.61 -12.84
C GLY A 399 -19.68 -29.86 -14.23
N ALA A 400 -19.79 -28.91 -15.17
CA ALA A 400 -19.13 -28.95 -16.46
C ALA A 400 -18.49 -27.61 -16.79
N GLY A 401 -17.37 -27.62 -17.51
CA GLY A 401 -16.68 -26.40 -17.90
C GLY A 401 -15.75 -26.59 -19.10
N VAL A 402 -15.49 -25.50 -19.81
CA VAL A 402 -14.56 -25.48 -20.92
C VAL A 402 -13.48 -24.44 -20.67
N TYR A 403 -12.24 -24.78 -21.00
CA TYR A 403 -11.11 -23.85 -21.03
C TYR A 403 -10.71 -23.59 -22.48
N ILE A 404 -10.55 -22.32 -22.83
CA ILE A 404 -10.20 -21.86 -24.16
C ILE A 404 -8.84 -21.15 -24.08
N PRO A 405 -7.73 -21.86 -24.37
CA PRO A 405 -6.41 -21.24 -24.36
C PRO A 405 -6.29 -20.25 -25.53
N THR A 406 -5.73 -19.08 -25.24
CA THR A 406 -5.34 -18.06 -26.23
C THR A 406 -3.82 -17.93 -26.34
N ARG A 407 -3.09 -18.45 -25.35
CA ARG A 407 -1.63 -18.45 -25.28
C ARG A 407 -1.14 -19.74 -24.63
N SER A 408 -0.24 -20.45 -25.30
CA SER A 408 0.51 -21.54 -24.68
C SER A 408 1.89 -21.72 -25.33
N PRO A 409 2.82 -22.47 -24.71
CA PRO A 409 4.10 -22.82 -25.32
C PRO A 409 3.97 -23.65 -26.61
N ASP A 410 2.82 -24.28 -26.84
CA ASP A 410 2.52 -25.10 -28.01
C ASP A 410 1.41 -24.47 -28.86
N GLN A 411 1.83 -23.61 -29.80
CA GLN A 411 0.92 -22.89 -30.69
C GLN A 411 0.03 -23.79 -31.55
N ALA A 412 0.38 -25.07 -31.74
CA ALA A 412 -0.46 -26.00 -32.50
C ALA A 412 -1.71 -26.43 -31.72
N ASN A 413 -1.76 -26.18 -30.41
CA ASN A 413 -2.76 -26.69 -29.49
C ASN A 413 -3.68 -25.63 -28.90
N HIS A 414 -3.72 -24.42 -29.48
CA HIS A 414 -4.66 -23.38 -29.10
C HIS A 414 -5.06 -22.49 -30.29
N LEU A 415 -6.16 -21.77 -30.14
CA LEU A 415 -6.59 -20.75 -31.10
C LEU A 415 -5.87 -19.44 -30.81
N ASP A 416 -5.73 -18.57 -31.81
CA ASP A 416 -5.21 -17.23 -31.57
C ASP A 416 -6.24 -16.38 -30.80
N GLU A 417 -5.73 -15.41 -30.03
CA GLU A 417 -6.54 -14.55 -29.17
C GLU A 417 -7.63 -13.78 -29.94
N ALA A 418 -7.32 -13.30 -31.15
CA ALA A 418 -8.26 -12.52 -31.94
C ALA A 418 -9.45 -13.36 -32.41
N THR A 419 -9.22 -14.62 -32.78
CA THR A 419 -10.28 -15.59 -33.12
C THR A 419 -11.18 -15.88 -31.92
N VAL A 420 -10.59 -16.17 -30.75
CA VAL A 420 -11.35 -16.48 -29.52
C VAL A 420 -12.20 -15.29 -29.07
N LEU A 421 -11.59 -14.11 -28.92
CA LEU A 421 -12.30 -12.90 -28.50
C LEU A 421 -13.28 -12.41 -29.56
N GLY A 422 -12.97 -12.60 -30.84
CA GLY A 422 -13.89 -12.33 -31.94
C GLY A 422 -15.21 -13.09 -31.80
N ALA A 423 -15.15 -14.37 -31.43
CA ALA A 423 -16.33 -15.21 -31.25
C ALA A 423 -17.07 -14.93 -29.93
N LEU A 424 -16.34 -14.70 -28.83
CA LEU A 424 -16.92 -14.53 -27.49
C LEU A 424 -17.48 -13.12 -27.25
N ARG A 425 -16.89 -12.08 -27.85
CA ARG A 425 -17.29 -10.68 -27.63
C ARG A 425 -18.80 -10.43 -27.77
N PRO A 426 -19.51 -10.94 -28.80
CA PRO A 426 -20.95 -10.75 -28.92
C PRO A 426 -21.78 -11.36 -27.79
N VAL A 427 -21.37 -12.49 -27.21
CA VAL A 427 -22.11 -13.14 -26.11
C VAL A 427 -21.73 -12.55 -24.74
N LEU A 428 -20.47 -12.12 -24.57
CA LEU A 428 -20.01 -11.40 -23.39
C LEU A 428 -20.69 -10.03 -23.27
N ALA A 429 -20.84 -9.30 -24.38
CA ALA A 429 -21.47 -7.98 -24.41
C ALA A 429 -23.01 -8.00 -24.38
N ASP A 430 -23.65 -9.16 -24.50
CA ASP A 430 -25.10 -9.29 -24.50
C ASP A 430 -25.67 -9.26 -23.06
N PRO A 431 -26.42 -8.22 -22.66
CA PRO A 431 -26.95 -8.13 -21.29
C PRO A 431 -28.06 -9.15 -20.99
N SER A 432 -28.64 -9.80 -22.01
CA SER A 432 -29.65 -10.84 -21.81
C SER A 432 -29.05 -12.17 -21.35
N ILE A 433 -27.76 -12.38 -21.60
CA ILE A 433 -27.00 -13.54 -21.10
C ILE A 433 -26.39 -13.14 -19.75
N LYS A 434 -26.79 -13.83 -18.69
CA LYS A 434 -26.33 -13.56 -17.32
C LYS A 434 -24.90 -14.07 -17.10
N LYS A 435 -24.04 -13.27 -16.48
CA LYS A 435 -22.66 -13.65 -16.13
C LYS A 435 -22.50 -13.74 -14.63
N ILE A 436 -21.92 -14.84 -14.18
CA ILE A 436 -21.57 -15.09 -12.79
C ILE A 436 -20.05 -15.30 -12.75
N GLY A 437 -19.39 -14.84 -11.68
CA GLY A 437 -17.96 -15.07 -11.49
C GLY A 437 -17.56 -15.14 -10.02
N HIS A 438 -16.25 -15.22 -9.80
CA HIS A 438 -15.61 -15.13 -8.50
C HIS A 438 -14.51 -14.08 -8.62
N ASN A 439 -14.56 -12.99 -7.84
CA ASN A 439 -13.68 -11.84 -8.06
C ASN A 439 -13.84 -11.19 -9.44
N LEU A 440 -15.07 -11.11 -9.95
CA LEU A 440 -15.38 -10.79 -11.33
C LEU A 440 -14.86 -9.40 -11.76
N LYS A 441 -14.60 -8.50 -10.81
CA LYS A 441 -13.96 -7.20 -11.07
C LYS A 441 -12.63 -7.36 -11.83
N PHE A 442 -11.84 -8.38 -11.52
CA PHE A 442 -10.57 -8.64 -12.20
C PHE A 442 -10.81 -9.01 -13.67
N ASP A 443 -11.62 -10.03 -13.94
CA ASP A 443 -11.93 -10.51 -15.29
C ASP A 443 -12.53 -9.41 -16.16
N LEU A 444 -13.39 -8.56 -15.57
CA LEU A 444 -13.99 -7.43 -16.27
C LEU A 444 -12.95 -6.42 -16.75
N ASN A 445 -11.90 -6.19 -15.97
CA ASN A 445 -10.82 -5.28 -16.34
C ASN A 445 -9.89 -5.91 -17.38
N VAL A 446 -9.56 -7.20 -17.23
CA VAL A 446 -8.78 -7.97 -18.22
C VAL A 446 -9.50 -7.96 -19.58
N LEU A 447 -10.74 -8.43 -19.63
CA LEU A 447 -11.50 -8.53 -20.88
C LEU A 447 -11.74 -7.15 -21.52
N ARG A 448 -11.91 -6.09 -20.72
CA ARG A 448 -11.97 -4.72 -21.24
C ARG A 448 -10.65 -4.27 -21.88
N GLY A 449 -9.51 -4.63 -21.30
CA GLY A 449 -8.18 -4.37 -21.88
C GLY A 449 -7.99 -5.04 -23.24
N HIS A 450 -8.65 -6.18 -23.46
CA HIS A 450 -8.66 -6.94 -24.70
C HIS A 450 -9.87 -6.64 -25.63
N ASP A 451 -10.48 -5.46 -25.51
CA ASP A 451 -11.63 -5.03 -26.32
C ASP A 451 -12.85 -5.97 -26.27
N ALA A 452 -13.03 -6.72 -25.18
CA ALA A 452 -14.14 -7.65 -24.96
C ALA A 452 -15.01 -7.23 -23.76
N PRO A 453 -15.79 -6.14 -23.86
CA PRO A 453 -16.60 -5.67 -22.75
C PRO A 453 -17.68 -6.70 -22.36
N VAL A 454 -17.83 -6.93 -21.06
CA VAL A 454 -18.84 -7.84 -20.50
C VAL A 454 -20.03 -7.04 -19.98
N ALA A 455 -21.24 -7.46 -20.34
CA ALA A 455 -22.50 -6.95 -19.82
C ALA A 455 -23.36 -8.08 -19.24
N GLY A 456 -24.42 -7.75 -18.50
CA GLY A 456 -25.32 -8.76 -17.92
C GLY A 456 -24.77 -9.43 -16.65
N ILE A 457 -23.98 -8.70 -15.85
CA ILE A 457 -23.46 -9.18 -14.57
C ILE A 457 -24.63 -9.53 -13.64
N HIS A 458 -24.69 -10.79 -13.21
CA HIS A 458 -25.77 -11.32 -12.40
C HIS A 458 -25.36 -11.64 -10.97
N GLY A 459 -24.12 -12.10 -10.77
CA GLY A 459 -23.61 -12.49 -9.45
C GLY A 459 -22.09 -12.50 -9.40
N ASP A 460 -21.56 -12.26 -8.21
CA ASP A 460 -20.14 -12.44 -7.87
C ASP A 460 -20.11 -13.15 -6.52
N THR A 461 -19.59 -14.37 -6.52
CA THR A 461 -19.61 -15.24 -5.33
C THR A 461 -18.82 -14.65 -4.16
N MET A 462 -17.80 -13.82 -4.39
CA MET A 462 -17.11 -13.11 -3.30
C MET A 462 -17.99 -12.05 -2.65
N ILE A 463 -18.75 -11.31 -3.45
CA ILE A 463 -19.69 -10.29 -2.95
C ILE A 463 -20.85 -10.97 -2.23
N GLU A 464 -21.37 -12.07 -2.79
CA GLU A 464 -22.44 -12.85 -2.19
C GLU A 464 -22.02 -13.41 -0.83
N SER A 465 -20.83 -14.03 -0.73
CA SER A 465 -20.28 -14.50 0.54
C SER A 465 -20.10 -13.36 1.54
N TYR A 466 -19.55 -12.23 1.12
CA TYR A 466 -19.39 -11.05 1.99
C TYR A 466 -20.73 -10.56 2.56
N VAL A 467 -21.80 -10.57 1.76
CA VAL A 467 -23.13 -10.13 2.23
C VAL A 467 -23.80 -11.16 3.15
N ILE A 468 -23.55 -12.45 2.94
CA ILE A 468 -24.14 -13.54 3.74
C ILE A 468 -23.51 -13.59 5.14
N ASP A 469 -22.20 -13.36 5.24
CA ASP A 469 -21.41 -13.50 6.48
C ASP A 469 -20.93 -12.15 7.06
N ALA A 470 -21.63 -11.04 6.75
CA ALA A 470 -21.24 -9.65 7.06
C ALA A 470 -21.17 -9.27 8.55
#